data_AF-A0ABD1RFQ8-F1
#
_entry.id   AF-A0ABD1RFQ8-F1
#
_cell.length_a   1.000
_cell.length_b   1.000
_cell.length_c   1.000
_cell.angle_alpha   90.00
_cell.angle_beta   90.00
_cell.angle_gamma   90.00
#
_symmetry.space_group_name_H-M   'P 1'
#
loop_
_entity.id
_entity.type
_entity.pdbx_description
1 polymer ?
#
loop_
_entity_poly.entity_id
_entity_poly.type
_entity_poly.pdbx_seq_one_letter_code
_entity_poly.pdbx_strand_id
1 'polypeptide(L)'
;MAKSKGFDDESGPSTLPFKGEEIDVDEDEPPPRPRSQRPSSSTSGFTEDHFNLLNGWINSLTSSVEGLHHTAEDLHLIMGTLQQSVEGMTSLLQVLHSRLDAMIPPPTPPEF
;
A
#
# COMPACT_ATOMS: atom_id res chain seq x y z
N MET A 1 -15.63 9.89 23.72
CA MET A 1 -16.60 8.85 24.14
C MET A 1 -17.25 8.27 22.88
N ALA A 2 -16.79 7.12 22.41
CA ALA A 2 -17.38 6.43 21.25
C ALA A 2 -18.18 5.22 21.76
N LYS A 3 -19.45 5.11 21.36
CA LYS A 3 -20.34 4.00 21.70
C LYS A 3 -20.20 2.93 20.62
N SER A 4 -19.63 1.77 20.96
CA SER A 4 -19.63 0.56 20.13
C SER A 4 -21.00 -0.11 20.24
N LYS A 5 -21.73 -0.18 19.13
CA LYS A 5 -23.00 -0.91 19.03
C LYS A 5 -22.70 -2.34 18.60
N GLY A 6 -22.98 -3.29 19.50
CA GLY A 6 -22.78 -4.72 19.30
C GLY A 6 -23.66 -5.29 18.20
N PHE A 7 -23.14 -6.31 17.53
CA PHE A 7 -23.92 -7.26 16.74
C PHE A 7 -24.23 -8.44 17.65
N ASP A 8 -25.51 -8.70 17.90
CA ASP A 8 -25.98 -9.87 18.62
C ASP A 8 -26.00 -11.07 17.66
N ASP A 9 -25.22 -12.09 18.00
CA ASP A 9 -25.30 -13.45 17.47
C ASP A 9 -26.55 -14.12 18.04
N GLU A 10 -27.64 -14.22 17.26
CA GLU A 10 -28.63 -15.31 17.36
C GLU A 10 -29.79 -15.08 16.38
N SER A 11 -29.79 -15.81 15.26
CA SER A 11 -31.01 -16.28 14.59
C SER A 11 -30.66 -17.16 13.39
N GLY A 12 -30.56 -18.47 13.63
CA GLY A 12 -30.68 -19.47 12.57
C GLY A 12 -32.16 -19.69 12.21
N PRO A 13 -32.50 -20.04 10.96
CA PRO A 13 -33.82 -20.57 10.66
C PRO A 13 -33.85 -22.10 10.82
N SER A 14 -34.71 -22.52 11.75
CA SER A 14 -35.13 -23.87 12.08
C SER A 14 -35.34 -24.81 10.89
N THR A 15 -34.82 -26.03 11.04
CA THR A 15 -35.14 -27.21 10.24
C THR A 15 -36.63 -27.57 10.44
N LEU A 16 -37.44 -27.51 9.38
CA LEU A 16 -38.83 -27.97 9.41
C LEU A 16 -38.91 -29.51 9.37
N PRO A 17 -39.81 -30.16 10.15
CA PRO A 17 -40.01 -31.60 10.08
C PRO A 17 -40.93 -31.95 8.90
N PHE A 18 -40.46 -32.81 7.99
CA PHE A 18 -41.32 -33.43 6.99
C PHE A 18 -42.26 -34.43 7.68
N LYS A 19 -43.53 -34.05 7.81
CA LYS A 19 -44.62 -34.95 8.19
C LYS A 19 -45.23 -35.50 6.91
N GLY A 20 -45.18 -36.81 6.76
CA GLY A 20 -45.75 -37.53 5.63
C GLY A 20 -47.28 -37.42 5.62
N GLU A 21 -47.82 -37.27 4.41
CA GLU A 21 -49.23 -37.44 4.10
C GLU A 21 -49.28 -38.24 2.80
N GLU A 22 -49.84 -39.44 2.87
CA GLU A 22 -50.19 -40.28 1.72
C GLU A 22 -51.23 -39.54 0.90
N ILE A 23 -51.01 -39.43 -0.41
CA ILE A 23 -51.95 -38.82 -1.35
C ILE A 23 -52.32 -39.90 -2.36
N ASP A 24 -53.58 -40.33 -2.31
CA ASP A 24 -54.21 -41.18 -3.32
C ASP A 24 -54.12 -40.52 -4.69
N VAL A 25 -53.63 -41.28 -5.67
CA VAL A 25 -53.40 -40.80 -7.05
C VAL A 25 -54.73 -40.88 -7.82
N ASP A 26 -55.39 -39.74 -7.99
CA ASP A 26 -56.46 -39.55 -8.98
C ASP A 26 -55.78 -39.14 -10.31
N GLU A 27 -55.85 -40.00 -11.33
CA GLU A 27 -55.29 -39.76 -12.66
C GLU A 27 -56.11 -38.72 -13.44
N ASP A 28 -55.80 -37.43 -13.29
CA ASP A 28 -56.14 -36.41 -14.31
C ASP A 28 -55.29 -35.12 -14.15
N GLU A 29 -53.95 -35.25 -14.17
CA GLU A 29 -53.04 -34.10 -14.11
C GLU A 29 -52.74 -33.54 -15.53
N PRO A 30 -53.05 -32.26 -15.83
CA PRO A 30 -52.69 -31.64 -17.11
C PRO A 30 -51.16 -31.47 -17.24
N PRO A 31 -50.60 -31.38 -18.47
CA PRO A 31 -49.16 -31.45 -18.68
C PRO A 31 -48.39 -30.35 -17.92
N PRO A 32 -47.16 -30.63 -17.47
CA PRO A 32 -46.40 -29.71 -16.63
C PRO A 32 -46.17 -28.39 -17.37
N ARG A 33 -46.57 -27.28 -16.75
CA ARG A 33 -46.24 -25.94 -17.26
C ARG A 33 -44.72 -25.80 -17.35
N PRO A 34 -44.17 -25.14 -18.38
CA PRO A 34 -42.74 -24.90 -18.47
C PRO A 34 -42.29 -24.19 -17.20
N ARG A 35 -41.42 -24.85 -16.45
CA ARG A 35 -40.75 -24.30 -15.27
C ARG A 35 -40.10 -22.99 -15.73
N SER A 36 -40.68 -21.84 -15.36
CA SER A 36 -39.99 -20.56 -15.49
C SER A 36 -38.64 -20.75 -14.82
N GLN A 37 -37.59 -20.78 -15.64
CA GLN A 37 -36.22 -20.80 -15.18
C GLN A 37 -36.07 -19.57 -14.29
N ARG A 38 -36.08 -19.80 -12.98
CA ARG A 38 -35.69 -18.79 -12.00
C ARG A 38 -34.31 -18.33 -12.44
N PRO A 39 -34.10 -17.05 -12.80
CA PRO A 39 -32.77 -16.58 -13.15
C PRO A 39 -31.88 -16.87 -11.95
N SER A 40 -30.87 -17.71 -12.19
CA SER A 40 -29.86 -18.08 -11.22
C SER A 40 -29.37 -16.80 -10.58
N SER A 41 -29.52 -16.73 -9.26
CA SER A 41 -29.00 -15.66 -8.41
C SER A 41 -27.58 -15.32 -8.85
N SER A 42 -27.43 -14.16 -9.49
CA SER A 42 -26.13 -13.60 -9.85
C SER A 42 -25.45 -13.20 -8.55
N THR A 43 -24.72 -14.12 -7.93
CA THR A 43 -23.70 -13.80 -6.94
C THR A 43 -22.50 -13.21 -7.69
N SER A 44 -22.65 -12.06 -8.33
CA SER A 44 -21.53 -11.37 -9.01
C SER A 44 -20.96 -10.28 -8.10
N GLY A 45 -20.67 -10.64 -6.86
CA GLY A 45 -19.77 -9.87 -6.02
C GLY A 45 -18.36 -10.34 -6.32
N PHE A 46 -17.59 -9.49 -7.00
CA PHE A 46 -16.20 -9.74 -7.41
C PHE A 46 -16.02 -10.76 -8.55
N THR A 47 -15.82 -10.24 -9.77
CA THR A 47 -15.45 -11.04 -10.94
C THR A 47 -13.93 -11.20 -11.01
N GLU A 48 -13.48 -12.18 -11.78
CA GLU A 48 -12.06 -12.39 -12.11
C GLU A 48 -11.40 -11.12 -12.68
N ASP A 49 -12.15 -10.30 -13.43
CA ASP A 49 -11.66 -9.02 -13.94
C ASP A 49 -11.28 -8.04 -12.83
N HIS A 50 -12.04 -8.00 -11.74
CA HIS A 50 -11.72 -7.17 -10.58
C HIS A 50 -10.45 -7.65 -9.87
N PHE A 51 -10.23 -8.97 -9.81
CA PHE A 51 -9.00 -9.55 -9.26
C PHE A 51 -7.78 -9.18 -10.10
N ASN A 52 -7.87 -9.32 -11.42
CA ASN A 52 -6.79 -8.99 -12.34
C ASN A 52 -6.46 -7.49 -12.34
N LEU A 53 -7.47 -6.63 -12.27
CA LEU A 53 -7.27 -5.19 -12.15
C LEU A 53 -6.54 -4.82 -10.85
N LEU A 54 -6.97 -5.41 -9.73
CA LEU A 54 -6.33 -5.18 -8.43
C LEU A 54 -4.87 -5.63 -8.45
N ASN A 55 -4.57 -6.82 -8.98
CA ASN A 55 -3.19 -7.29 -9.12
C ASN A 55 -2.36 -6.37 -10.02
N GLY A 56 -2.94 -5.86 -11.11
CA GLY A 56 -2.28 -4.88 -11.97
C GLY A 56 -1.91 -3.60 -11.22
N TRP A 57 -2.82 -3.08 -10.38
CA TRP A 57 -2.55 -1.92 -9.55
C TRP A 57 -1.49 -2.19 -8.48
N ILE A 58 -1.54 -3.34 -7.83
CA ILE A 58 -0.52 -3.75 -6.85
C ILE A 58 0.85 -3.81 -7.52
N ASN A 59 0.97 -4.47 -8.67
CA ASN A 59 2.24 -4.58 -9.39
C ASN A 59 2.77 -3.21 -9.84
N SER A 60 1.90 -2.34 -10.35
CA SER A 60 2.25 -0.97 -10.73
C SER A 60 2.74 -0.16 -9.53
N LEU A 61 2.04 -0.26 -8.39
CA LEU A 61 2.43 0.41 -7.16
C LEU A 61 3.78 -0.10 -6.64
N THR A 62 3.98 -1.42 -6.61
CA THR A 62 5.25 -2.03 -6.20
C THR A 62 6.40 -1.53 -7.07
N SER A 63 6.25 -1.55 -8.40
CA SER A 63 7.28 -1.05 -9.31
C SER A 63 7.58 0.44 -9.11
N SER A 64 6.54 1.25 -8.85
CA SER A 64 6.71 2.67 -8.54
C SER A 64 7.50 2.89 -7.24
N VAL A 65 7.18 2.12 -6.19
CA VAL A 65 7.89 2.18 -4.91
C VAL A 65 9.34 1.74 -5.05
N GLU A 66 9.62 0.68 -5.80
CA GLU A 66 10.99 0.23 -6.10
C GLU A 66 11.79 1.31 -6.85
N GLY A 67 11.18 1.95 -7.85
CA GLY A 67 11.80 3.07 -8.57
C GLY A 67 12.11 4.26 -7.68
N LEU A 68 11.17 4.61 -6.78
CA LEU A 68 11.39 5.67 -5.80
C LEU A 68 12.48 5.32 -4.79
N HIS A 69 12.53 4.06 -4.33
CA HIS A 69 13.58 3.58 -3.44
C HIS A 69 14.96 3.72 -4.09
N HIS A 70 15.11 3.28 -5.34
CA HIS A 70 16.38 3.41 -6.04
C HIS A 70 16.81 4.87 -6.22
N THR A 71 15.85 5.75 -6.55
CA THR A 71 16.11 7.20 -6.65
C THR A 71 16.57 7.78 -5.30
N ALA A 72 16.00 7.32 -4.19
CA ALA A 72 16.39 7.77 -2.86
C ALA A 72 17.81 7.30 -2.50
N GLU A 73 18.19 6.06 -2.85
CA GLU A 73 19.56 5.55 -2.68
C GLU A 73 20.58 6.35 -3.49
N ASP A 74 20.27 6.66 -4.75
CA ASP A 74 21.13 7.47 -5.61
C ASP A 74 21.34 8.88 -5.05
N LEU A 75 20.25 9.52 -4.61
CA LEU A 75 20.32 10.83 -3.97
C LEU A 75 21.16 10.80 -2.68
N HIS A 76 21.03 9.74 -1.88
CA HIS A 76 21.83 9.56 -0.68
C HIS A 76 23.33 9.47 -1.00
N LEU A 77 23.70 8.69 -2.03
CA LEU A 77 25.08 8.56 -2.50
C LEU A 77 25.64 9.91 -3.00
N ILE A 78 24.86 10.64 -3.80
CA ILE A 78 25.24 11.97 -4.31
C ILE A 78 25.47 12.93 -3.15
N MET A 79 24.58 12.93 -2.16
CA MET A 79 24.71 13.79 -0.98
C MET A 79 25.97 13.47 -0.18
N GLY A 80 26.27 12.18 0.03
CA GLY A 80 27.51 11.76 0.70
C GLY A 80 28.77 12.22 -0.05
N THR A 81 28.77 12.09 -1.37
CA THR A 81 29.87 12.56 -2.23
C THR A 81 30.05 14.08 -2.15
N LEU A 82 28.95 14.82 -2.19
CA LEU A 82 28.97 16.28 -2.10
C LEU A 82 29.50 16.74 -0.73
N GLN A 83 29.07 16.09 0.35
CA GLN A 83 29.55 16.39 1.71
C GLN A 83 31.07 16.20 1.81
N GLN A 84 31.60 15.07 1.33
CA GLN A 84 33.05 14.83 1.32
C GLN A 84 33.80 15.89 0.51
N SER A 85 33.24 16.33 -0.63
CA SER A 85 33.83 17.41 -1.42
C SER A 85 33.89 18.73 -0.65
N VAL A 86 32.83 19.08 0.07
CA VAL A 86 32.77 20.31 0.88
C VAL A 86 33.77 20.26 2.04
N GLU A 87 33.87 19.12 2.72
CA GLU A 87 34.86 18.91 3.79
C GLU A 87 36.29 19.06 3.26
N GLY A 88 36.58 18.48 2.10
CA GLY A 88 37.89 18.61 1.44
C GLY A 88 38.23 20.06 1.07
N MET A 89 37.29 20.80 0.47
CA MET A 89 37.48 22.22 0.17
C MET A 89 37.68 23.05 1.43
N THR A 90 36.93 22.77 2.49
CA THR A 90 37.06 23.47 3.78
C THR A 90 38.45 23.25 4.38
N SER A 91 38.97 22.02 4.34
CA SER A 91 40.32 21.72 4.81
C SER A 91 41.39 22.46 4.00
N LEU A 92 41.26 22.51 2.67
CA LEU A 92 42.16 23.27 1.81
C LEU A 92 42.15 24.76 2.14
N LEU A 93 40.96 25.35 2.36
CA LEU A 93 40.83 26.74 2.76
C LEU A 93 41.52 27.02 4.11
N GLN A 94 41.38 26.13 5.09
CA GLN A 94 42.07 26.26 6.37
C GLN A 94 43.60 26.26 6.19
N VAL A 95 44.13 25.33 5.40
CA VAL A 95 45.58 25.27 5.10
C VAL A 95 46.07 26.56 4.44
N LEU A 96 45.33 27.07 3.45
CA LEU A 96 45.66 28.33 2.77
C LEU A 96 45.61 29.51 3.73
N HIS A 97 44.59 29.58 4.59
CA HIS A 97 44.45 30.64 5.59
C HIS A 97 45.61 30.64 6.58
N SER A 98 45.97 29.48 7.15
CA SER A 98 47.12 29.36 8.04
C SER A 98 48.43 29.76 7.36
N ARG A 99 48.59 29.45 6.07
CA ARG A 99 49.78 29.83 5.31
C ARG A 99 49.86 31.33 5.08
N LEU A 100 48.73 31.98 4.79
CA LEU A 100 48.65 33.44 4.65
C LEU A 100 48.96 34.13 5.97
N ASP A 101 48.40 33.65 7.08
CA ASP A 101 48.63 34.20 8.41
C ASP A 101 50.11 34.13 8.80
N ALA A 102 50.77 32.99 8.50
CA ALA A 102 52.21 32.82 8.72
C ALA A 102 53.09 33.76 7.85
N MET A 103 52.56 34.32 6.77
CA MET A 103 53.27 35.28 5.91
C MET A 103 53.09 36.73 6.37
N ILE A 104 52.14 37.01 7.27
CA ILE A 104 51.96 38.35 7.83
C ILE A 104 53.04 38.53 8.92
N PRO A 105 53.99 39.48 8.76
CA PRO A 105 55.01 39.71 9.78
C PRO A 105 54.35 40.18 11.08
N PRO A 106 54.89 39.78 12.25
CA PRO A 106 54.35 40.23 13.53
C PRO A 106 54.43 41.76 13.63
N PRO A 107 53.49 42.41 14.32
CA PRO A 107 53.52 43.85 14.51
C PRO A 107 54.83 44.26 15.18
N THR A 108 55.54 45.23 14.60
CA THR A 108 56.75 45.79 15.19
C THR A 108 56.39 46.45 16.53
N PRO A 109 57.09 46.12 17.63
CA PRO A 109 56.82 46.74 18.92
C PRO A 109 57.11 48.24 18.86
N PRO A 110 56.39 49.07 19.63
CA PRO A 110 56.65 50.50 19.70
C PRO A 110 58.05 50.74 20.27
N GLU A 111 58.87 51.53 19.59
CA GLU A 111 60.13 52.03 20.16
C GLU A 111 59.79 53.07 21.24
N PHE A 112 60.26 52.82 22.47
CA PHE A 112 60.11 53.70 23.64
C PHE A 112 61.34 54.58 23.82
#